data_AF-A0A2R6KAK2-F1
#
_entry.id   AF-A0A2R6KAK2-F1
#
_cell.length_a   1.000
_cell.length_b   1.000
_cell.length_c   1.000
_cell.angle_alpha   90.00
_cell.angle_beta   90.00
_cell.angle_gamma   90.00
#
_symmetry.space_group_name_H-M   'P 1'
#
loop_
_entity.id
_entity.type
_entity.pdbx_description
1 polymer ?
#
loop_
_entity_poly.entity_id
_entity_poly.type
_entity_poly.pdbx_seq_one_letter_code
_entity_poly.pdbx_strand_id
1 'polypeptide(L)' 'AELPDGSDAAAATEDRTRPTLVVVGERDETVAWEHVAERARGAGHVVEAFPADHRFAGHQADVAGAVASFLAEHLDVPGE' A
#
# COMPACT_ATOMS: atom_id res chain seq x y z
N ALA A 1 -12.55 -4.08 -4.18
CA ALA A 1 -13.42 -5.01 -3.43
C ALA A 1 -14.25 -4.17 -2.46
N GLU A 2 -15.55 -4.14 -2.67
CA GLU A 2 -16.49 -3.31 -1.92
C GLU A 2 -16.79 -3.94 -0.55
N LEU A 3 -16.68 -3.15 0.51
CA LEU A 3 -17.06 -3.52 1.88
C LEU A 3 -18.58 -3.27 2.09
N PRO A 4 -19.20 -3.85 3.13
CA PRO A 4 -20.65 -3.68 3.40
C PRO A 4 -21.10 -2.22 3.51
N ASP A 5 -20.22 -1.33 3.94
CA ASP A 5 -20.44 0.12 4.03
C ASP A 5 -20.20 0.86 2.70
N GLY A 6 -20.11 0.14 1.57
CA GLY A 6 -19.95 0.68 0.22
C GLY A 6 -18.56 1.23 -0.09
N SER A 7 -17.57 0.98 0.78
CA SER A 7 -16.19 1.45 0.58
C SER A 7 -15.40 0.47 -0.28
N ASP A 8 -14.67 0.96 -1.29
CA ASP A 8 -13.81 0.13 -2.14
C ASP A 8 -12.37 0.65 -2.14
N ALA A 9 -11.45 -0.16 -1.61
CA ALA A 9 -10.04 0.17 -1.54
C ALA A 9 -9.37 0.30 -2.92
N ALA A 10 -9.80 -0.49 -3.91
CA ALA A 10 -9.25 -0.44 -5.27
C ALA A 10 -9.74 0.80 -6.02
N ALA A 11 -10.96 1.26 -5.77
CA ALA A 11 -11.44 2.54 -6.31
C ALA A 11 -10.71 3.73 -5.67
N ALA A 12 -10.44 3.65 -4.37
CA ALA A 12 -9.69 4.70 -3.66
C ALA A 12 -8.25 4.86 -4.20
N THR A 13 -7.61 3.78 -4.67
CA THR A 13 -6.25 3.84 -5.26
C THR A 13 -6.22 4.33 -6.71
N GLU A 14 -7.35 4.74 -7.28
CA GLU A 14 -7.38 5.40 -8.61
C GLU A 14 -7.20 6.93 -8.49
N ASP A 15 -7.26 7.50 -7.28
CA ASP A 15 -7.06 8.93 -7.03
C ASP A 15 -5.57 9.32 -7.15
N ARG A 16 -5.24 10.10 -8.18
CA ARG A 16 -3.86 10.52 -8.49
C ARG A 16 -3.45 11.84 -7.84
N THR A 17 -4.31 12.46 -7.02
CA THR A 17 -4.07 13.80 -6.48
C THR A 17 -3.11 13.79 -5.28
N ARG A 18 -2.91 12.63 -4.67
CA ARG A 18 -2.03 12.42 -3.53
C ARG A 18 -0.97 11.37 -3.86
N PRO A 19 0.28 11.55 -3.42
CA PRO A 19 1.23 10.46 -3.36
C PRO A 19 0.64 9.31 -2.54
N THR A 20 0.70 8.10 -3.08
CA THR A 20 0.17 6.90 -2.44
C THR A 20 1.19 5.78 -2.54
N LEU A 21 1.40 5.09 -1.43
CA LEU A 21 2.14 3.83 -1.32
C LEU A 21 1.16 2.71 -0.98
N VAL A 22 1.21 1.63 -1.75
CA VAL A 22 0.50 0.37 -1.44
C VAL A 22 1.53 -0.71 -1.11
N VAL A 23 1.41 -1.30 0.08
CA VAL A 23 2.27 -2.41 0.51
C VAL A 23 1.45 -3.69 0.54
N VAL A 24 1.95 -4.76 -0.09
CA VAL A 24 1.25 -6.05 -0.20
C VAL A 24 2.12 -7.22 0.21
N GLY A 25 1.49 -8.24 0.80
CA GLY A 25 2.11 -9.53 1.05
C GLY A 25 1.76 -10.50 -0.09
N GLU A 26 2.76 -11.01 -0.82
CA GLU A 26 2.54 -11.89 -1.97
C GLU A 26 1.86 -13.22 -1.61
N ARG A 27 1.85 -13.60 -0.33
CA ARG A 27 1.21 -14.80 0.20
C ARG A 27 -0.04 -14.48 1.03
N ASP A 28 -0.55 -13.27 0.93
CA ASP A 28 -1.79 -12.88 1.59
C ASP A 28 -2.99 -13.51 0.86
N GLU A 29 -3.70 -14.39 1.57
CA GLU A 29 -4.92 -15.06 1.10
C GLU A 29 -6.19 -14.48 1.78
N THR A 30 -6.03 -13.45 2.62
CA THR A 30 -7.12 -12.87 3.43
C THR A 30 -7.89 -11.82 2.65
N VAL A 31 -7.19 -11.02 1.83
CA VAL A 31 -7.76 -9.93 1.05
C VAL A 31 -7.33 -10.03 -0.41
N ALA A 32 -8.17 -9.55 -1.33
CA ALA A 32 -7.88 -9.49 -2.76
C ALA A 32 -6.89 -8.35 -3.09
N TRP A 33 -5.66 -8.44 -2.56
CA TRP A 33 -4.64 -7.39 -2.65
C TRP A 33 -4.15 -7.17 -4.09
N GLU A 34 -4.16 -8.21 -4.93
CA GLU A 34 -3.71 -8.14 -6.33
C GLU A 34 -4.48 -7.06 -7.08
N HIS A 35 -5.80 -7.01 -6.90
CA HIS A 35 -6.65 -6.03 -7.56
C HIS A 35 -6.31 -4.59 -7.14
N VAL A 36 -6.03 -4.36 -5.85
CA VAL A 36 -5.63 -3.04 -5.34
C VAL A 36 -4.25 -2.64 -5.89
N ALA A 37 -3.30 -3.58 -5.90
CA ALA A 37 -1.95 -3.36 -6.42
C ALA A 37 -1.94 -3.06 -7.92
N GLU A 38 -2.74 -3.76 -8.72
CA GLU A 38 -2.89 -3.50 -10.15
C GLU A 38 -3.44 -2.10 -10.43
N ARG A 39 -4.49 -1.69 -9.70
CA ARG A 39 -5.07 -0.34 -9.85
C ARG A 39 -4.10 0.75 -9.43
N ALA A 40 -3.41 0.56 -8.30
CA ALA A 40 -2.40 1.51 -7.83
C ALA A 40 -1.26 1.68 -8.86
N ARG A 41 -0.74 0.59 -9.44
CA ARG A 41 0.26 0.65 -10.52
C ARG A 41 -0.27 1.38 -11.75
N GLY A 42 -1.51 1.12 -12.17
CA GLY A 42 -2.15 1.82 -13.29
C GLY A 42 -2.33 3.33 -13.03
N ALA A 43 -2.57 3.70 -11.78
CA ALA A 43 -2.64 5.08 -11.32
C ALA A 43 -1.25 5.74 -11.13
N GLY A 44 -0.15 4.98 -11.30
CA GLY A 44 1.22 5.48 -11.16
C GLY A 44 1.66 5.66 -9.71
N HIS A 45 0.96 5.01 -8.78
CA HIS A 45 1.36 4.95 -7.37
C HIS A 45 2.48 3.94 -7.14
N VAL A 46 3.18 4.09 -6.02
CA VAL A 46 4.23 3.16 -5.61
C VAL A 46 3.59 1.90 -5.04
N VAL A 47 4.07 0.73 -5.48
CA VAL A 47 3.60 -0.57 -4.96
C VAL A 47 4.79 -1.42 -4.57
N GLU A 48 4.90 -1.71 -3.27
CA GLU A 48 5.93 -2.54 -2.69
C GLU A 48 5.35 -3.91 -2.32
N ALA A 49 6.02 -4.98 -2.77
CA ALA A 49 5.59 -6.35 -2.54
C ALA A 49 6.62 -7.09 -1.69
N PHE A 50 6.14 -7.79 -0.66
CA PHE A 50 6.97 -8.58 0.24
C PHE A 50 6.53 -10.05 0.18
N PRO A 51 7.46 -11.02 0.27
CA PRO A 51 7.15 -12.44 0.31
C PRO A 51 6.57 -12.82 1.68
N ALA A 52 5.42 -12.26 2.04
CA ALA A 52 4.83 -12.29 3.38
C ALA A 52 3.32 -12.59 3.34
N ASP A 53 2.77 -13.03 4.48
CA ASP A 53 1.31 -13.19 4.67
C ASP A 53 0.65 -11.86 5.06
N HIS A 54 -0.68 -11.89 5.30
CA HIS A 54 -1.49 -10.73 5.69
C HIS A 54 -0.95 -9.91 6.86
N ARG A 55 -0.23 -10.55 7.79
CA ARG A 55 0.35 -9.91 8.98
C ARG A 55 1.80 -9.45 8.78
N PHE A 56 2.35 -9.67 7.59
CA PHE A 56 3.75 -9.39 7.27
C PHE A 56 4.74 -10.04 8.25
N ALA A 57 4.43 -11.26 8.73
CA ALA A 57 5.22 -11.92 9.75
C ALA A 57 6.68 -12.15 9.29
N GLY A 58 7.64 -11.59 10.03
CA GLY A 58 9.07 -11.66 9.70
C GLY A 58 9.57 -10.54 8.79
N HIS A 59 8.68 -9.69 8.29
CA HIS A 59 8.99 -8.58 7.38
C HIS A 59 8.56 -7.22 7.92
N GLN A 60 8.13 -7.14 9.19
CA GLN A 60 7.56 -5.90 9.73
C GLN A 60 8.56 -4.74 9.73
N ALA A 61 9.84 -5.01 9.98
CA ALA A 61 10.88 -3.99 9.93
C ALA A 61 11.12 -3.48 8.49
N ASP A 62 11.11 -4.39 7.51
CA ASP A 62 11.29 -4.03 6.09
C ASP A 62 10.10 -3.19 5.60
N VAL A 63 8.87 -3.61 5.94
CA VAL A 63 7.63 -2.89 5.64
C VAL A 63 7.65 -1.50 6.30
N ALA A 64 8.02 -1.43 7.58
CA ALA A 64 8.13 -0.15 8.29
C ALA A 64 9.16 0.78 7.63
N GLY A 65 10.29 0.24 7.16
CA GLY A 65 11.30 0.98 6.42
C GLY A 65 10.74 1.57 5.12
N ALA A 66 10.07 0.75 4.31
CA ALA A 66 9.45 1.21 3.06
C ALA A 66 8.42 2.32 3.29
N VAL A 67 7.56 2.16 4.30
CA VAL A 67 6.57 3.18 4.68
C VAL A 67 7.25 4.45 5.18
N ALA A 68 8.24 4.32 6.07
CA ALA A 68 8.95 5.48 6.63
C ALA A 68 9.68 6.27 5.53
N SER A 69 10.38 5.60 4.61
CA SER A 69 11.06 6.24 3.48
C SER A 69 10.08 6.99 2.58
N PHE A 70 8.96 6.36 2.22
CA PHE A 70 7.94 7.01 1.41
C PHE A 70 7.35 8.25 2.09
N LEU A 71 7.05 8.14 3.39
CA LEU A 71 6.52 9.27 4.15
C LEU A 71 7.53 10.40 4.28
N ALA A 72 8.80 10.10 4.54
CA ALA A 72 9.86 11.11 4.64
C ALA A 72 10.09 11.88 3.32
N GLU A 73 9.83 11.24 2.17
CA GLU A 73 9.92 11.88 0.85
C GLU A 73 8.74 12.83 0.56
N HIS A 74 7.56 12.53 1.11
CA HIS A 74 6.31 13.21 0.73
C HIS A 74 5.69 14.08 1.83
N LEU A 75 6.09 13.87 3.07
CA LEU A 75 5.75 14.75 4.18
C LEU A 75 6.93 15.68 4.41
N ASP A 76 6.64 16.98 4.39
CA ASP A 76 7.56 17.96 4.94
C ASP A 76 7.75 17.60 6.42
N VAL A 77 8.90 17.00 6.75
CA VAL A 77 9.38 16.94 8.12
C VAL A 77 9.92 18.34 8.40
N PRO A 78 9.21 19.21 9.15
CA PRO A 78 9.82 20.45 9.59
C PRO A 78 11.11 20.06 10.31
N GLY A 79 12.24 20.60 9.81
CA GLY A 79 13.58 20.19 10.21
C GLY A 79 13.76 20.15 11.73
N GLU A 80 14.52 19.14 12.19
CA GLU A 80 15.06 19.05 13.55
C GLU A 80 15.72 20.34 14.03
#